data_AF-G6C7S5-F1
#
_entry.id   AF-G6C7S5-F1
#
_cell.length_a   1.000
_cell.length_b   1.000
_cell.length_c   1.000
_cell.angle_alpha   90.00
_cell.angle_beta   90.00
_cell.angle_gamma   90.00
#
_symmetry.space_group_name_H-M   'P 1'
#
loop_
_entity.id
_entity.type
_entity.pdbx_description
1 polymer ?
#
loop_
_entity_poly.entity_id
_entity_poly.type
_entity_poly.pdbx_seq_one_letter_code
_entity_poly.pdbx_strand_id
1 'polypeptide(L)'
;MKISFIVQDFDRLNIITVLEGRTQAIIRSHFLRYNRAVRCQVKIITMDMFSPYYDLAKQLFLCAKIVLDRFHPSLLYFLNSG
;
A
#
# COMPACT_ATOMS: atom_id res chain seq x y z
N MET A 1 1.77 3.09 19.17
CA MET A 1 0.86 3.12 18.01
C MET A 1 1.30 2.03 17.02
N LYS A 2 0.41 1.07 16.71
CA LYS A 2 0.69 -0.07 15.84
C LYS A 2 0.52 0.40 14.39
N ILE A 3 1.63 0.55 13.67
CA ILE A 3 1.62 0.87 12.24
C ILE A 3 1.34 -0.44 11.50
N SER A 4 0.08 -0.62 11.11
CA SER A 4 -0.35 -1.74 10.28
C SER A 4 -0.43 -1.27 8.83
N PHE A 5 -0.03 -2.14 7.91
CA PHE A 5 -0.30 -1.93 6.49
C PHE A 5 -1.74 -2.31 6.21
N ILE A 6 -2.51 -1.40 5.63
CA ILE A 6 -3.91 -1.65 5.32
C ILE A 6 -4.06 -1.51 3.81
N VAL A 7 -4.65 -2.53 3.20
CA VAL A 7 -5.07 -2.49 1.80
C VAL A 7 -6.57 -2.44 1.80
N GLN A 8 -7.11 -1.44 1.12
CA GLN A 8 -8.54 -1.17 1.04
C GLN A 8 -8.95 -1.15 -0.42
N ASP A 9 -10.18 -1.59 -0.64
CA ASP A 9 -10.92 -1.44 -1.87
C ASP A 9 -11.31 0.02 -2.07
N PHE A 10 -11.02 0.59 -3.22
CA PHE A 10 -11.36 1.99 -3.49
C PHE A 10 -12.87 2.21 -3.62
N ASP A 11 -13.58 1.31 -4.30
CA ASP A 11 -14.98 1.50 -4.66
C ASP A 11 -15.92 1.12 -3.50
N ARG A 12 -15.59 0.06 -2.78
CA ARG A 12 -16.42 -0.47 -1.68
C ARG A 12 -15.95 -0.04 -0.30
N LEU A 13 -14.80 0.62 -0.18
CA LEU A 13 -14.16 0.97 1.08
C LEU A 13 -13.93 -0.23 2.02
N ASN A 14 -13.89 -1.44 1.47
CA ASN A 14 -13.68 -2.66 2.23
C ASN A 14 -12.19 -2.89 2.46
N ILE A 15 -11.81 -3.29 3.67
CA ILE A 15 -10.42 -3.67 3.97
C ILE A 15 -10.17 -5.05 3.36
N ILE A 16 -9.27 -5.10 2.38
CA ILE A 16 -8.88 -6.32 1.67
C ILE A 16 -7.85 -7.10 2.48
N THR A 17 -6.85 -6.42 3.03
CA THR A 17 -5.86 -7.09 3.89
C THR A 17 -5.24 -6.13 4.90
N VAL A 18 -4.84 -6.68 6.04
CA VAL A 18 -4.04 -6.00 7.04
C VAL A 18 -2.76 -6.80 7.24
N LEU A 19 -1.60 -6.21 6.94
CA LEU A 19 -0.31 -6.85 7.14
C LEU A 19 0.23 -6.52 8.53
N GLU A 20 0.38 -7.54 9.37
CA GLU A 20 1.09 -7.44 10.64
C GLU A 20 2.60 -7.57 10.40
N GLY A 21 3.25 -6.46 10.05
CA GLY A 21 4.70 -6.44 9.85
C GLY A 21 5.18 -5.13 9.20
N ARG A 22 6.30 -4.60 9.69
CA ARG A 22 6.84 -3.30 9.24
C ARG A 22 8.11 -3.41 8.40
N THR A 23 8.72 -4.58 8.28
CA THR A 23 9.98 -4.68 7.54
C THR A 23 9.74 -4.61 6.04
N GLN A 24 10.53 -3.81 5.31
CA GLN A 24 10.46 -3.72 3.84
C GLN A 24 10.46 -5.10 3.16
N ALA A 25 11.24 -6.05 3.68
CA ALA A 25 11.30 -7.42 3.17
C ALA A 25 9.94 -8.15 3.24
N ILE A 26 9.21 -8.00 4.35
CA ILE A 26 7.90 -8.63 4.56
C ILE A 26 6.90 -8.05 3.56
N ILE A 27 6.81 -6.72 3.49
CA ILE A 27 5.92 -5.99 2.57
C ILE A 27 6.22 -6.38 1.11
N ARG A 28 7.51 -6.35 0.74
CA ARG A 28 7.97 -6.73 -0.61
C ARG A 28 7.59 -8.17 -0.93
N SER A 29 7.89 -9.10 -0.04
CA SER A 29 7.59 -10.53 -0.25
C SER A 29 6.10 -10.80 -0.39
N HIS A 30 5.26 -10.06 0.36
CA HIS A 30 3.81 -10.19 0.27
C HIS A 30 3.30 -9.71 -1.09
N PHE A 31 3.71 -8.52 -1.53
CA PHE A 31 3.22 -7.96 -2.79
C PHE A 31 3.82 -8.62 -4.04
N LEU A 32 5.03 -9.17 -3.97
CA LEU A 32 5.64 -9.89 -5.10
C LEU A 32 4.93 -11.21 -5.43
N ARG A 33 4.08 -11.74 -4.55
CA ARG A 33 3.21 -12.89 -4.86
C ARG A 33 2.11 -12.53 -5.86
N TYR A 34 1.75 -11.25 -5.97
CA TYR A 34 0.76 -10.77 -6.93
C TYR A 34 1.42 -10.41 -8.26
N ASN A 35 0.77 -10.82 -9.34
CA ASN A 35 1.21 -10.46 -10.68
C ASN A 35 1.27 -8.93 -10.84
N ARG A 36 2.20 -8.45 -11.67
CA ARG A 36 2.37 -7.02 -11.97
C ARG A 36 1.06 -6.39 -12.43
N ALA A 37 0.23 -7.09 -13.21
CA ALA A 37 -1.06 -6.60 -13.65
C ALA A 37 -1.97 -6.21 -12.48
N VAL A 38 -2.05 -7.04 -11.43
CA VAL A 38 -2.82 -6.77 -10.21
C VAL A 38 -2.23 -5.58 -9.45
N ARG A 39 -0.89 -5.51 -9.32
CA ARG A 39 -0.23 -4.38 -8.66
C ARG A 39 -0.43 -3.05 -9.42
N CYS A 40 -0.53 -3.08 -10.74
CA CYS A 40 -0.83 -1.91 -11.56
C CYS A 40 -2.28 -1.43 -11.45
N GLN A 41 -3.19 -2.21 -10.84
CA GLN A 41 -4.56 -1.78 -10.54
C GLN A 41 -4.63 -0.85 -9.33
N VAL A 42 -3.59 -0.82 -8.48
CA VAL A 42 -3.47 0.17 -7.40
C VAL A 42 -3.41 1.56 -8.02
N LYS A 43 -4.36 2.41 -7.67
CA LYS A 43 -4.45 3.79 -8.20
C LYS A 43 -3.86 4.82 -7.27
N ILE A 44 -4.09 4.66 -5.97
CA ILE A 44 -3.70 5.63 -4.95
C ILE A 44 -3.04 4.90 -3.80
N ILE A 45 -1.91 5.45 -3.35
CA ILE A 45 -1.19 5.00 -2.17
C ILE A 45 -1.10 6.18 -1.23
N THR A 46 -1.61 6.00 -0.02
CA THR A 46 -1.51 6.99 1.02
C THR A 46 -0.42 6.59 2.00
N MET A 47 0.55 7.48 2.21
CA MET A 47 1.66 7.23 3.14
C MET A 47 2.07 8.46 3.93
N ASP A 48 2.71 8.23 5.07
CA ASP A 48 3.35 9.27 5.87
C ASP A 48 4.55 9.88 5.12
N MET A 49 4.78 11.18 5.31
CA MET A 49 5.89 11.96 4.72
C MET A 49 7.27 11.43 5.09
N PHE A 50 7.42 10.81 6.28
CA PHE A 50 8.70 10.26 6.77
C PHE A 50 8.82 8.74 6.60
N SER A 51 7.97 8.15 5.76
CA SER A 51 7.92 6.71 5.59
C SER A 51 9.12 6.17 4.80
N PRO A 52 9.93 5.25 5.37
CA PRO A 52 11.03 4.58 4.64
C PRO A 52 10.51 3.63 3.54
N TYR A 53 9.20 3.54 3.33
CA TYR A 53 8.57 2.70 2.32
C TYR A 53 8.33 3.42 1.00
N TYR A 54 8.66 4.71 0.89
CA TYR A 54 8.39 5.50 -0.33
C TYR A 54 9.00 4.89 -1.59
N ASP A 55 10.29 4.56 -1.56
CA ASP A 55 10.99 3.93 -2.69
C ASP A 55 10.46 2.52 -2.98
N LEU A 56 10.16 1.77 -1.92
CA LEU A 56 9.57 0.44 -2.05
C LEU A 56 8.18 0.49 -2.73
N ALA A 57 7.35 1.44 -2.33
CA ALA A 57 6.02 1.64 -2.90
C ALA A 57 6.11 2.03 -4.38
N LYS A 58 7.04 2.92 -4.75
CA LYS A 58 7.31 3.26 -6.16
C LYS A 58 7.72 2.04 -6.99
N GLN A 59 8.57 1.16 -6.44
CA GLN A 59 9.00 -0.06 -7.13
C GLN A 59 7.88 -1.09 -7.27
N LEU A 60 7.04 -1.23 -6.24
CA LEU A 60 5.96 -2.21 -6.22
C LEU A 60 4.74 -1.77 -7.03
N PHE A 61 4.46 -0.46 -7.10
CA PHE A 61 3.21 0.08 -7.64
C PHE A 61 3.50 1.23 -8.63
N LEU A 62 4.06 0.86 -9.78
CA LEU A 62 4.50 1.80 -10.83
C LEU A 62 3.37 2.67 -11.41
N CYS A 63 2.12 2.23 -11.30
CA CYS A 63 0.96 2.94 -11.87
C CYS A 63 0.16 3.73 -10.83
N ALA A 64 0.59 3.71 -9.57
CA ALA A 64 -0.12 4.35 -8.48
C ALA A 64 0.39 5.77 -8.23
N LYS A 65 -0.53 6.68 -7.88
CA LYS A 65 -0.19 8.02 -7.36
C LYS A 65 0.03 7.92 -5.86
N ILE A 66 1.15 8.45 -5.38
CA ILE A 66 1.47 8.51 -3.96
C ILE A 66 0.96 9.84 -3.40
N VAL A 67 0.06 9.78 -2.44
CA VAL A 67 -0.49 10.91 -1.69
C VAL A 67 0.10 10.86 -0.28
N LEU A 68 0.62 12.00 0.17
CA LEU A 68 1.17 12.11 1.52
C LEU A 68 0.06 12.48 2.49
N ASP A 69 -0.18 11.65 3.49
CA ASP A 69 -1.11 11.94 4.58
C ASP A 69 -0.35 12.40 5.82
N ARG A 70 -0.89 13.46 6.43
CA ARG A 70 -0.37 14.16 7.60
C ARG A 70 -1.09 13.73 8.89
N PHE A 71 -2.16 12.93 8.76
CA PHE A 71 -3.04 12.57 9.87
C PHE A 71 -2.95 11.11 10.32
N HIS A 72 -2.39 10.21 9.51
CA HIS A 72 -2.32 8.78 9.84
C HIS A 72 -0.90 8.21 9.85
N PRO A 73 -0.46 7.57 10.95
CA PRO A 73 0.81 6.83 10.97
C PRO A 73 0.73 5.45 10.27
N SER A 74 -0.33 5.14 9.51
CA SER A 74 -0.55 3.85 8.85
C SER A 74 -0.46 3.96 7.32
N LEU A 75 0.25 3.02 6.68
CA LEU A 75 0.33 2.93 5.23
C LEU A 75 -0.97 2.33 4.69
N LEU A 76 -1.77 3.13 3.97
CA LEU A 76 -3.07 2.74 3.41
C LEU A 76 -2.99 2.71 1.88
N TYR A 77 -3.39 1.60 1.28
CA TYR A 77 -3.35 1.39 -0.18
C TYR A 77 -4.75 1.19 -0.73
N PHE A 78 -5.05 1.80 -1.89
CA PHE A 78 -6.32 1.61 -2.58
C PHE A 78 -6.15 0.75 -3.84
N LEU A 79 -6.78 -0.42 -3.85
CA LEU A 79 -6.93 -1.28 -5.03
C LEU A 79 -8.28 -0.99 -5.70
N ASN A 80 -8.29 -0.77 -7.03
CA ASN A 80 -9.52 -0.96 -7.79
C ASN A 80 -9.75 -2.46 -7.92
N SER A 81 -10.75 -2.98 -7.24
CA SER A 81 -11.27 -4.31 -7.50
C SER A 81 -12.11 -4.26 -8.76
N GLY A 82 -11.52 -4.72 -9.87
CA GLY A 82 -12.30 -5.14 -11.04
C GLY A 82 -13.06 -6.43 -10.73
#